data_AF-A0A660ZTM9-F1
#
_entry.id   AF-A0A660ZTM9-F1
#
_cell.length_a   1.000
_cell.length_b   1.000
_cell.length_c   1.000
_cell.angle_alpha   90.00
_cell.angle_beta   90.00
_cell.angle_gamma   90.00
#
_symmetry.space_group_name_H-M   'P 1'
#
loop_
_entity.id
_entity.type
_entity.pdbx_description
1 polymer ?
#
loop_
_entity_poly.entity_id
_entity_poly.type
_entity_poly.pdbx_seq_one_letter_code
_entity_poly.pdbx_strand_id
1 'polypeptide(L)'
;FGFNLGNEISLKIADTRDKRTPAESAADEPEEPAEEEEEAVRKLEQFIRWNLGTSLNPEAEGRQQWSNISSNVYLRPGITDAISFSVAQQIDAYNFDVLSTVFASDLRLRGGLDLGGNQLIREEPQNPLLAELDAPEVDSLAVGKLDPSDPRYEEEQRRRELDQWLDGGDQNVIPWELYLRGSLDRRRDFDGNSTVRTNMSTRASVSLPGAWKFSYSANFDVVAGEFTNQFWRLSRPLHCWHLEFNRGLADGDDFGISLYLADIPDLRLDRGDRARQSSFGSGYGGF
;
A
#
# COMPACT_ATOMS: atom_id res chain seq x y z
N PHE A 1 -25.94 -21.97 -24.14
CA PHE A 1 -25.57 -20.67 -24.75
C PHE A 1 -25.32 -19.65 -23.64
N GLY A 2 -24.22 -18.91 -23.67
CA GLY A 2 -23.93 -17.86 -22.67
C GLY A 2 -24.18 -16.47 -23.24
N PHE A 3 -24.79 -15.59 -22.47
CA PHE A 3 -24.97 -14.17 -22.78
C PHE A 3 -24.19 -13.34 -21.77
N ASN A 4 -23.37 -12.41 -22.25
CA ASN A 4 -22.63 -11.46 -21.43
C ASN A 4 -22.74 -10.07 -22.04
N LEU A 5 -23.13 -9.10 -21.23
CA LEU A 5 -23.21 -7.70 -21.56
C LEU A 5 -22.27 -6.93 -20.63
N GLY A 6 -21.16 -6.44 -21.17
CA GLY A 6 -20.27 -5.52 -20.48
C GLY A 6 -20.55 -4.08 -20.93
N ASN A 7 -20.86 -3.21 -19.98
CA ASN A 7 -20.97 -1.77 -20.21
C ASN A 7 -19.87 -1.05 -19.43
N GLU A 8 -19.24 -0.08 -20.07
CA GLU A 8 -18.25 0.80 -19.47
C GLU A 8 -18.69 2.25 -19.66
N ILE A 9 -18.69 3.02 -18.58
CA ILE A 9 -19.04 4.44 -18.59
C ILE A 9 -17.84 5.23 -18.06
N SER A 10 -17.35 6.13 -18.91
CA SER A 10 -16.28 7.08 -18.60
C SER A 10 -16.88 8.48 -18.44
N LEU A 11 -16.45 9.21 -17.42
CA LEU A 11 -16.91 10.58 -17.15
C LEU A 11 -15.88 11.60 -17.65
N LYS A 12 -16.35 12.76 -18.11
CA LYS A 12 -15.49 13.92 -18.38
C LYS A 12 -15.87 15.03 -17.40
N ILE A 13 -14.89 15.60 -16.71
CA ILE A 13 -15.07 16.73 -15.79
C ILE A 13 -14.34 17.93 -16.40
N ALA A 14 -15.07 19.01 -16.65
CA ALA A 14 -14.48 20.30 -16.99
C ALA A 14 -14.01 20.98 -15.70
N ASP A 15 -12.72 21.30 -15.59
CA ASP A 15 -12.16 21.99 -14.42
C ASP A 15 -12.43 23.49 -14.55
N THR A 16 -13.59 23.95 -14.06
CA THR A 16 -13.91 25.38 -13.94
C THR A 16 -13.25 25.93 -12.67
N ARG A 17 -11.91 26.03 -12.66
CA ARG A 17 -11.23 26.83 -11.63
C ARG A 17 -11.50 28.30 -11.90
N ASP A 18 -12.53 28.80 -11.22
CA ASP A 18 -12.88 30.20 -11.11
C ASP A 18 -11.63 30.99 -10.65
N LYS A 19 -11.02 31.75 -11.58
CA LYS A 19 -9.90 32.66 -11.27
C LYS A 19 -10.46 33.75 -10.37
N ARG A 20 -10.47 33.52 -9.05
CA ARG A 20 -10.71 34.59 -8.06
C ARG A 20 -9.67 35.68 -8.29
N THR A 21 -10.18 36.84 -8.71
CA THR A 21 -9.51 38.11 -8.88
C THR A 21 -8.68 38.46 -7.65
N PRO A 22 -7.34 38.65 -7.75
CA PRO A 22 -6.65 39.58 -6.88
C PRO A 22 -6.87 40.97 -7.46
N ALA A 23 -7.51 41.84 -6.67
CA ALA A 23 -7.66 43.23 -7.00
C ALA A 23 -6.29 43.90 -7.20
N GLU A 24 -6.21 44.70 -8.27
CA GLU A 24 -5.60 46.04 -8.29
C GLU A 24 -4.06 46.18 -8.36
N SER A 25 -3.62 47.08 -9.26
CA SER A 25 -2.25 47.59 -9.53
C SER A 25 -1.36 46.75 -10.47
N ALA A 26 -0.82 47.21 -11.60
CA ALA A 26 -0.86 48.49 -12.31
C ALA A 26 -0.24 48.31 -13.73
N ALA A 27 -0.65 49.19 -14.65
CA ALA A 27 0.06 49.67 -15.86
C ALA A 27 0.29 48.72 -17.06
N ASP A 28 -0.55 48.93 -18.09
CA ASP A 28 -0.19 49.38 -19.45
C ASP A 28 0.79 48.52 -20.29
N GLU A 29 0.28 47.53 -21.03
CA GLU A 29 0.87 47.00 -22.27
C GLU A 29 -0.24 46.44 -23.22
N PRO A 30 -0.04 46.44 -24.55
CA PRO A 30 -1.11 46.31 -25.54
C PRO A 30 -1.58 44.87 -25.78
N GLU A 31 -2.87 44.73 -26.11
CA GLU A 31 -3.63 43.51 -26.36
C GLU A 31 -3.01 42.58 -27.43
N GLU A 32 -2.46 41.44 -27.00
CA GLU A 32 -2.31 40.25 -27.86
C GLU A 32 -3.65 39.50 -27.96
N PRO A 33 -3.96 38.86 -29.10
CA PRO A 33 -5.22 38.16 -29.28
C PRO A 33 -5.29 36.95 -28.33
N ALA A 34 -6.39 36.89 -27.58
CA ALA A 34 -6.72 35.82 -26.65
C ALA A 34 -6.54 34.44 -27.30
N GLU A 35 -5.49 33.73 -26.90
CA GLU A 35 -5.39 32.30 -27.12
C GLU A 35 -6.62 31.65 -26.48
N GLU A 36 -7.34 30.85 -27.26
CA GLU A 36 -8.47 30.05 -26.79
C GLU A 36 -7.98 29.22 -25.59
N GLU A 37 -8.38 29.62 -24.37
CA GLU A 37 -8.09 28.86 -23.16
C GLU A 37 -8.74 27.48 -23.33
N GLU A 38 -7.95 26.48 -23.72
CA GLU A 38 -8.38 25.08 -23.73
C GLU A 38 -8.82 24.73 -22.31
N GLU A 39 -10.14 24.70 -22.08
CA GLU A 39 -10.71 24.14 -20.87
C GLU A 39 -10.06 22.79 -20.65
N ALA A 40 -9.30 22.65 -19.56
CA ALA A 40 -8.63 21.41 -19.21
C ALA A 40 -9.71 20.36 -18.85
N VAL A 41 -10.28 19.70 -19.86
CA VAL A 41 -11.26 18.63 -19.71
C VAL A 41 -10.52 17.39 -19.21
N ARG A 42 -10.74 17.05 -17.94
CA ARG A 42 -10.15 15.86 -17.33
C ARG A 42 -11.07 14.67 -17.53
N LYS A 43 -10.56 13.59 -18.14
CA LYS A 43 -11.31 12.34 -18.33
C LYS A 43 -11.08 11.40 -17.14
N LEU A 44 -12.15 10.88 -16.57
CA LEU A 44 -12.18 9.77 -15.63
C LEU A 44 -12.55 8.51 -16.40
N GLU A 45 -11.54 7.76 -16.83
CA GLU A 45 -11.74 6.49 -17.50
C GLU A 45 -12.25 5.42 -16.53
N GLN A 46 -13.13 4.53 -17.00
CA GLN A 46 -13.61 3.37 -16.23
C GLN A 46 -14.29 3.72 -14.89
N PHE A 47 -14.93 4.89 -14.81
CA PHE A 47 -15.63 5.34 -13.60
C PHE A 47 -16.67 4.30 -13.14
N ILE A 48 -17.44 3.75 -14.08
CA ILE A 48 -18.35 2.62 -13.85
C ILE A 48 -18.03 1.53 -14.87
N ARG A 49 -17.84 0.31 -14.37
CA ARG A 49 -17.90 -0.90 -15.19
C ARG A 49 -19.02 -1.77 -14.67
N TRP A 50 -19.94 -2.16 -15.54
CA TRP A 50 -21.05 -3.02 -15.19
C TRP A 50 -21.10 -4.20 -16.15
N ASN A 51 -20.92 -5.39 -15.60
CA ASN A 51 -21.04 -6.63 -16.34
C ASN A 51 -22.29 -7.37 -15.89
N LEU A 52 -23.12 -7.77 -16.86
CA LEU A 52 -24.30 -8.58 -16.65
C LEU A 52 -24.16 -9.87 -17.47
N GLY A 53 -24.31 -11.02 -16.82
CA GLY A 53 -24.14 -12.33 -17.45
C GLY A 53 -25.25 -13.28 -17.08
N THR A 54 -25.68 -14.11 -18.02
CA THR A 54 -26.58 -15.24 -17.80
C THR A 54 -26.31 -16.31 -18.84
N SER A 55 -26.80 -17.53 -18.63
CA SER A 55 -26.66 -18.62 -19.58
C SER A 55 -27.97 -19.38 -19.73
N LEU A 56 -28.20 -19.89 -20.93
CA LEU A 56 -29.35 -20.70 -21.30
C LEU A 56 -28.88 -22.14 -21.52
N ASN A 57 -29.44 -23.07 -20.76
CA ASN A 57 -29.41 -24.51 -20.98
C ASN A 57 -30.71 -24.95 -21.69
N PRO A 58 -30.69 -25.16 -23.02
CA PRO A 58 -31.89 -25.53 -23.77
C PRO A 58 -32.38 -26.95 -23.48
N GLU A 59 -31.56 -27.82 -22.91
CA GLU A 59 -31.90 -29.21 -22.59
C GLU A 59 -32.61 -29.34 -21.22
N ALA A 60 -32.59 -28.28 -20.40
CA ALA A 60 -33.25 -28.30 -19.11
C ALA A 60 -34.78 -28.21 -19.28
N GLU A 61 -35.51 -29.04 -18.55
CA GLU A 61 -36.97 -29.05 -18.57
C GLU A 61 -37.55 -27.95 -17.66
N GLY A 62 -38.59 -27.25 -18.14
CA GLY A 62 -39.35 -26.28 -17.36
C GLY A 62 -38.61 -24.96 -17.04
N ARG A 63 -38.82 -24.43 -15.83
CA ARG A 63 -38.28 -23.14 -15.36
C ARG A 63 -36.79 -23.22 -14.90
N GLN A 64 -35.97 -24.07 -15.52
CA GLN A 64 -34.53 -24.17 -15.20
C GLN A 64 -33.63 -24.00 -16.43
N GLN A 65 -34.21 -23.54 -17.53
CA GLN A 65 -33.48 -23.24 -18.75
C GLN A 65 -32.48 -22.08 -18.59
N TRP A 66 -32.77 -21.08 -17.77
CA TRP A 66 -31.87 -19.95 -17.53
C TRP A 66 -31.12 -20.14 -16.21
N SER A 67 -29.81 -19.92 -16.25
CA SER A 67 -29.03 -19.74 -15.03
C SER A 67 -29.34 -18.38 -14.41
N ASN A 68 -29.00 -18.25 -13.13
CA ASN A 68 -29.04 -16.96 -12.43
C ASN A 68 -28.29 -15.88 -13.22
N ILE A 69 -28.78 -14.66 -13.10
CA ILE A 69 -28.17 -13.47 -13.66
C ILE A 69 -27.08 -13.02 -12.69
N SER A 70 -25.83 -13.05 -13.15
CA SER A 70 -24.72 -12.42 -12.44
C SER A 70 -24.64 -10.95 -12.83
N SER A 71 -24.62 -10.05 -11.84
CA SER A 71 -24.42 -8.62 -12.04
C SER A 71 -23.19 -8.18 -11.26
N ASN A 72 -22.22 -7.56 -11.90
CA ASN A 72 -21.03 -7.04 -11.24
C ASN A 72 -20.83 -5.57 -11.61
N VAL A 73 -21.04 -4.69 -10.64
CA VAL A 73 -20.85 -3.26 -10.77
C VAL A 73 -19.56 -2.89 -10.05
N TYR A 74 -18.72 -2.13 -10.72
CA TYR A 74 -17.44 -1.67 -10.21
C TYR A 74 -17.34 -0.16 -10.40
N LEU A 75 -17.05 0.56 -9.32
CA LEU A 75 -16.97 2.02 -9.29
C LEU A 75 -15.57 2.44 -8.84
N ARG A 76 -14.95 3.34 -9.62
CA ARG A 76 -13.68 4.00 -9.29
C ARG A 76 -13.85 5.51 -9.37
N PRO A 77 -14.24 6.16 -8.27
CA PRO A 77 -14.32 7.61 -8.24
C PRO A 77 -12.92 8.24 -8.17
N GLY A 78 -12.50 8.84 -9.27
CA GLY A 78 -11.27 9.64 -9.34
C GLY A 78 -10.18 9.05 -10.23
N ILE A 79 -9.10 9.82 -10.41
CA ILE A 79 -7.90 9.40 -11.18
C ILE A 79 -7.02 8.49 -10.33
N THR A 80 -7.15 8.56 -9.00
CA THR A 80 -6.37 7.75 -8.07
C THR A 80 -7.11 6.45 -7.75
N ASP A 81 -6.38 5.34 -7.65
CA ASP A 81 -6.88 4.07 -7.09
C ASP A 81 -7.09 4.14 -5.56
N ALA A 82 -7.33 5.34 -5.04
CA ALA A 82 -7.50 5.60 -3.61
C ALA A 82 -8.84 5.10 -3.10
N ILE A 83 -9.88 5.09 -3.94
CA ILE A 83 -11.21 4.61 -3.54
C ILE A 83 -11.73 3.70 -4.64
N SER A 84 -12.23 2.53 -4.24
CA SER A 84 -13.01 1.70 -5.16
C SER A 84 -14.16 1.01 -4.45
N PHE A 85 -15.24 0.80 -5.19
CA PHE A 85 -16.40 0.07 -4.73
C PHE A 85 -16.73 -1.02 -5.72
N SER A 86 -17.19 -2.17 -5.22
CA SER A 86 -17.67 -3.25 -6.05
C SER A 86 -18.93 -3.86 -5.46
N VAL A 87 -19.87 -4.20 -6.33
CA VAL A 87 -21.11 -4.86 -5.98
C VAL A 87 -21.31 -6.02 -6.93
N ALA A 88 -21.17 -7.23 -6.41
CA ALA A 88 -21.48 -8.45 -7.13
C ALA A 88 -22.81 -9.02 -6.62
N GLN A 89 -23.70 -9.37 -7.53
CA GLN A 89 -25.02 -9.91 -7.23
C GLN A 89 -25.29 -11.17 -8.05
N GLN A 90 -26.04 -12.08 -7.45
CA GLN A 90 -26.69 -13.20 -8.13
C GLN A 90 -28.18 -13.01 -8.01
N ILE A 91 -28.88 -13.03 -9.14
CA ILE A 91 -30.31 -12.75 -9.23
C ILE A 91 -30.99 -13.95 -9.90
N ASP A 92 -32.09 -14.43 -9.34
CA ASP A 92 -32.92 -15.45 -9.96
C ASP A 92 -33.50 -14.91 -11.28
N ALA A 93 -33.26 -15.59 -12.40
CA ALA A 93 -33.70 -15.16 -13.72
C ALA A 93 -35.22 -15.20 -13.91
N TYR A 94 -35.95 -15.92 -13.07
CA TYR A 94 -37.40 -16.13 -13.19
C TYR A 94 -38.21 -15.25 -12.25
N ASN A 95 -37.74 -15.12 -11.00
CA ASN A 95 -38.42 -14.34 -9.97
C ASN A 95 -37.81 -12.95 -9.76
N PHE A 96 -36.64 -12.69 -10.35
CA PHE A 96 -35.85 -11.46 -10.14
C PHE A 96 -35.50 -11.17 -8.68
N ASP A 97 -35.55 -12.20 -7.84
CA ASP A 97 -35.10 -12.14 -6.46
C ASP A 97 -33.57 -12.12 -6.40
N VAL A 98 -33.01 -11.25 -5.56
CA VAL A 98 -31.58 -11.22 -5.30
C VAL A 98 -31.22 -12.35 -4.32
N LEU A 99 -30.48 -13.34 -4.82
CA LEU A 99 -30.04 -14.53 -4.07
C LEU A 99 -28.83 -14.22 -3.21
N SER A 100 -27.88 -13.46 -3.74
CA SER A 100 -26.71 -13.02 -2.99
C SER A 100 -26.25 -11.63 -3.41
N THR A 101 -25.70 -10.87 -2.46
CA THR A 101 -25.03 -9.59 -2.70
C THR A 101 -23.72 -9.58 -1.95
N VAL A 102 -22.63 -9.34 -2.69
CA VAL A 102 -21.31 -9.07 -2.14
C VAL A 102 -20.99 -7.61 -2.44
N PHE A 103 -20.93 -6.78 -1.42
CA PHE A 103 -20.44 -5.42 -1.50
C PHE A 103 -19.03 -5.38 -0.94
N ALA A 104 -18.09 -4.76 -1.64
CA ALA A 104 -16.77 -4.45 -1.10
C ALA A 104 -16.39 -3.00 -1.38
N SER A 105 -15.76 -2.38 -0.39
CA SER A 105 -15.18 -1.04 -0.47
C SER A 105 -13.71 -1.11 -0.11
N ASP A 106 -12.89 -0.40 -0.88
CA ASP A 106 -11.46 -0.28 -0.66
C ASP A 106 -11.12 1.21 -0.61
N LEU A 107 -10.37 1.60 0.42
CA LEU A 107 -9.82 2.94 0.60
C LEU A 107 -8.31 2.79 0.83
N ARG A 108 -7.50 3.36 -0.07
CA ARG A 108 -6.05 3.44 0.01
C ARG A 108 -5.65 4.89 0.14
N LEU A 109 -5.13 5.24 1.31
CA LEU A 109 -4.57 6.56 1.57
C LEU A 109 -3.06 6.41 1.69
N ARG A 110 -2.33 7.27 1.01
CA ARG A 110 -0.88 7.38 1.13
C ARG A 110 -0.51 8.84 1.26
N GLY A 111 0.50 9.12 2.05
CA GLY A 111 0.95 10.49 2.25
C GLY A 111 2.34 10.55 2.82
N GLY A 112 2.85 11.77 2.89
CA GLY A 112 4.09 12.12 3.56
C GLY A 112 3.79 13.14 4.64
N LEU A 113 4.18 12.88 5.89
CA LEU A 113 4.11 13.86 6.96
C LEU A 113 5.46 14.58 7.03
N ASP A 114 5.50 15.84 6.60
CA ASP A 114 6.68 16.69 6.77
C ASP A 114 6.89 17.03 8.25
N LEU A 115 8.08 16.77 8.76
CA LEU A 115 8.51 16.95 10.14
C LEU A 115 9.07 18.35 10.41
N GLY A 116 9.12 19.23 9.40
CA GLY A 116 9.53 20.63 9.54
C GLY A 116 10.99 20.89 9.97
N GLY A 117 11.85 19.87 10.05
CA GLY A 117 13.30 20.00 10.18
C GLY A 117 13.96 20.61 8.93
N ASN A 118 14.86 21.57 9.14
CA ASN A 118 15.79 22.03 8.11
C ASN A 118 16.69 20.86 7.70
N GLN A 119 16.89 20.63 6.40
CA GLN A 119 17.98 19.77 5.93
C GLN A 119 19.28 20.34 6.46
N LEU A 120 19.80 19.76 7.54
CA LEU A 120 21.21 19.94 7.87
C LEU A 120 21.93 19.14 6.81
N ILE A 121 22.29 19.79 5.70
CA ILE A 121 23.37 19.34 4.84
C ILE A 121 24.56 19.24 5.79
N ARG A 122 24.79 18.05 6.32
CA ARG A 122 25.90 17.80 7.23
C ARG A 122 27.13 17.87 6.34
N GLU A 123 27.85 18.99 6.43
CA GLU A 123 29.19 19.10 5.88
C GLU A 123 29.94 17.85 6.31
N GLU A 124 30.32 17.02 5.34
CA GLU A 124 31.20 15.89 5.59
C GLU A 124 32.38 16.45 6.38
N PRO A 125 32.72 15.91 7.56
CA PRO A 125 33.96 16.28 8.20
C PRO A 125 35.07 15.87 7.23
N GLN A 126 35.62 16.86 6.52
CA GLN A 126 36.74 16.66 5.63
C GLN A 126 37.81 15.93 6.42
N ASN A 127 38.13 14.71 5.96
CA ASN A 127 39.06 13.83 6.63
C ASN A 127 40.38 14.60 6.78
N PRO A 128 40.86 14.91 8.01
CA PRO A 128 42.08 15.72 8.18
C PRO A 128 43.31 15.06 7.56
N LEU A 129 43.25 13.75 7.29
CA LEU A 129 44.27 13.00 6.56
C LEU A 129 44.34 13.36 5.07
N LEU A 130 43.24 13.80 4.44
CA LEU A 130 43.24 14.27 3.04
C LEU A 130 43.90 15.64 2.86
N ALA A 131 43.98 16.44 3.93
CA ALA A 131 44.68 17.73 3.93
C ALA A 131 46.20 17.58 4.13
N GLU A 132 46.65 16.44 4.65
CA GLU A 132 48.06 16.14 4.94
C GLU A 132 48.71 15.21 3.89
N LEU A 133 47.91 14.63 2.98
CA LEU A 133 48.39 13.84 1.85
C LEU A 133 48.75 14.76 0.68
N ASP A 134 50.02 15.16 0.60
CA ASP A 134 50.64 15.49 -0.69
C ASP A 134 50.39 14.32 -1.66
N ALA A 135 49.97 14.65 -2.87
CA ALA A 135 49.48 13.72 -3.89
C ALA A 135 50.38 12.47 -3.99
N PRO A 136 49.85 11.24 -3.80
CA PRO A 136 50.67 10.06 -3.94
C PRO A 136 51.00 9.84 -5.42
N GLU A 137 52.31 9.77 -5.68
CA GLU A 137 52.86 9.18 -6.89
C GLU A 137 52.27 7.78 -7.08
N VAL A 138 51.90 7.51 -8.33
CA VAL A 138 51.35 6.24 -8.79
C VAL A 138 52.36 5.13 -8.47
N ASP A 139 52.06 4.27 -7.50
CA ASP A 139 52.64 2.93 -7.53
C ASP A 139 51.62 1.84 -7.21
N SER A 140 51.54 0.95 -8.18
CA SER A 140 50.81 -0.28 -8.23
C SER A 140 51.36 -1.29 -7.24
N LEU A 141 50.50 -2.03 -6.54
CA LEU A 141 50.44 -3.50 -6.53
C LEU A 141 49.68 -4.05 -5.30
N ALA A 142 48.95 -5.14 -5.57
CA ALA A 142 48.36 -6.11 -4.65
C ALA A 142 47.09 -5.67 -3.88
N VAL A 143 45.94 -5.99 -4.47
CA VAL A 143 44.68 -6.24 -3.75
C VAL A 143 44.87 -7.51 -2.90
N GLY A 144 45.46 -7.34 -1.72
CA GLY A 144 45.48 -8.34 -0.66
C GLY A 144 44.11 -8.49 -0.03
N LYS A 145 43.76 -9.72 0.36
CA LYS A 145 42.52 -10.05 1.08
C LYS A 145 42.30 -9.07 2.24
N LEU A 146 41.15 -8.40 2.23
CA LEU A 146 40.75 -7.40 3.22
C LEU A 146 40.82 -8.00 4.63
N ASP A 147 41.64 -7.38 5.47
CA ASP A 147 41.79 -7.67 6.90
C ASP A 147 40.60 -7.04 7.65
N PRO A 148 39.83 -7.81 8.45
CA PRO A 148 38.74 -7.30 9.27
C PRO A 148 39.14 -6.23 10.31
N SER A 149 40.44 -6.01 10.52
CA SER A 149 40.98 -4.96 11.40
C SER A 149 41.44 -3.69 10.65
N ASP A 150 41.24 -3.63 9.32
CA ASP A 150 41.58 -2.43 8.52
C ASP A 150 40.51 -1.32 8.72
N PRO A 151 40.90 -0.10 9.14
CA PRO A 151 39.97 1.03 9.33
C PRO A 151 39.19 1.41 8.06
N ARG A 152 39.66 1.00 6.87
CA ARG A 152 38.92 1.20 5.60
C ARG A 152 37.69 0.31 5.48
N TYR A 153 37.66 -0.84 6.17
CA TYR A 153 36.47 -1.71 6.23
C TYR A 153 35.37 -1.06 7.06
N GLU A 154 35.72 -0.44 8.19
CA GLU A 154 34.77 0.34 9.00
C GLU A 154 34.20 1.54 8.22
N GLU A 155 35.01 2.14 7.34
CA GLU A 155 34.61 3.32 6.56
C GLU A 155 33.66 2.97 5.40
N GLU A 156 33.86 1.84 4.70
CA GLU A 156 32.88 1.34 3.72
C GLU A 156 31.58 0.89 4.38
N GLN A 157 31.67 0.21 5.52
CA GLN A 157 30.53 -0.16 6.36
C GLN A 157 29.74 1.09 6.77
N ARG A 158 30.43 2.13 7.26
CA ARG A 158 29.84 3.44 7.62
C ARG A 158 29.27 4.18 6.40
N ARG A 159 29.88 4.06 5.21
CA ARG A 159 29.33 4.59 3.94
C ARG A 159 28.06 3.87 3.51
N ARG A 160 27.99 2.55 3.64
CA ARG A 160 26.78 1.78 3.33
C ARG A 160 25.67 2.04 4.35
N GLU A 161 26.00 2.19 5.62
CA GLU A 161 25.07 2.67 6.64
C GLU A 161 24.57 4.08 6.35
N LEU A 162 25.46 4.96 5.88
CA LEU A 162 25.11 6.31 5.46
C LEU A 162 24.21 6.27 4.23
N ASP A 163 24.50 5.46 3.22
CA ASP A 163 23.66 5.29 2.04
C ASP A 163 22.30 4.67 2.40
N GLN A 164 22.25 3.69 3.31
CA GLN A 164 20.99 3.14 3.84
C GLN A 164 20.23 4.11 4.74
N TRP A 165 20.93 5.02 5.43
CA TRP A 165 20.35 6.11 6.20
C TRP A 165 19.80 7.21 5.27
N LEU A 166 20.51 7.52 4.18
CA LEU A 166 20.11 8.47 3.14
C LEU A 166 18.91 7.95 2.32
N ASP A 167 18.88 6.66 1.97
CA ASP A 167 17.71 5.99 1.38
C ASP A 167 16.57 5.79 2.39
N GLY A 168 16.87 5.87 3.69
CA GLY A 168 15.98 5.52 4.80
C GLY A 168 15.24 6.68 5.48
N GLY A 169 15.62 7.95 5.24
CA GLY A 169 14.85 9.07 5.80
C GLY A 169 15.63 10.34 6.10
N ASP A 170 16.27 10.92 5.08
CA ASP A 170 16.70 12.34 5.13
C ASP A 170 15.79 13.26 4.28
N GLN A 171 14.76 12.68 3.65
CA GLN A 171 13.54 13.43 3.43
C GLN A 171 12.87 13.55 4.80
N ASN A 172 12.71 14.78 5.25
CA ASN A 172 11.99 15.16 6.46
C ASN A 172 10.49 14.78 6.40
N VAL A 173 10.12 13.83 5.55
CA VAL A 173 8.78 13.42 5.21
C VAL A 173 8.65 11.97 5.64
N ILE A 174 7.81 11.70 6.64
CA ILE A 174 7.46 10.34 7.06
C ILE A 174 6.43 9.77 6.08
N PRO A 175 6.78 8.79 5.23
CA PRO A 175 5.81 8.15 4.37
C PRO A 175 4.90 7.25 5.20
N TRP A 176 3.60 7.35 4.95
CA TRP A 176 2.58 6.51 5.56
C TRP A 176 1.61 5.99 4.51
N GLU A 177 1.10 4.78 4.74
CA GLU A 177 0.04 4.15 3.97
C GLU A 177 -1.02 3.62 4.93
N LEU A 178 -2.29 3.84 4.58
CA LEU A 178 -3.46 3.29 5.25
C LEU A 178 -4.36 2.63 4.21
N TYR A 179 -4.59 1.34 4.38
CA TYR A 179 -5.50 0.54 3.58
C TYR A 179 -6.67 0.08 4.44
N LEU A 180 -7.86 0.56 4.12
CA LEU A 180 -9.11 0.12 4.72
C LEU A 180 -9.91 -0.65 3.67
N ARG A 181 -10.40 -1.83 4.05
CA ARG A 181 -11.28 -2.62 3.20
C ARG A 181 -12.50 -3.09 3.99
N GLY A 182 -13.68 -2.73 3.52
CA GLY A 182 -14.95 -3.23 4.02
C GLY A 182 -15.53 -4.29 3.08
N SER A 183 -16.20 -5.29 3.64
CA SER A 183 -16.94 -6.28 2.87
C SER A 183 -18.25 -6.62 3.55
N LEU A 184 -19.31 -6.78 2.76
CA LEU A 184 -20.62 -7.26 3.19
C LEU A 184 -21.03 -8.37 2.24
N ASP A 185 -21.25 -9.56 2.77
CA ASP A 185 -21.82 -10.70 2.06
C ASP A 185 -23.19 -10.97 2.64
N ARG A 186 -24.22 -10.86 1.80
CA ARG A 186 -25.59 -11.23 2.11
C ARG A 186 -25.98 -12.39 1.21
N ARG A 187 -26.44 -13.48 1.81
CA ARG A 187 -27.02 -14.63 1.10
C ARG A 187 -28.42 -14.89 1.60
N ARG A 188 -29.30 -15.25 0.68
CA ARG A 188 -30.66 -15.68 0.97
C ARG A 188 -30.76 -17.16 0.66
N ASP A 189 -31.20 -17.93 1.65
CA ASP A 189 -31.44 -19.35 1.50
C ASP A 189 -32.80 -19.61 0.86
N PHE A 190 -33.00 -20.86 0.41
CA PHE A 190 -34.26 -21.28 -0.23
C PHE A 190 -35.48 -21.11 0.68
N ASP A 191 -35.31 -21.26 2.00
CA ASP A 191 -36.36 -21.08 3.00
C ASP A 191 -36.67 -19.60 3.30
N GLY A 192 -36.02 -18.67 2.59
CA GLY A 192 -36.21 -17.23 2.73
C GLY A 192 -35.41 -16.58 3.86
N ASN A 193 -34.69 -17.37 4.66
CA ASN A 193 -33.76 -16.85 5.66
C ASN A 193 -32.60 -16.10 4.98
N SER A 194 -32.06 -15.07 5.64
CA SER A 194 -30.91 -14.34 5.11
C SER A 194 -29.76 -14.31 6.10
N THR A 195 -28.59 -14.79 5.67
CA THR A 195 -27.35 -14.65 6.41
C THR A 195 -26.61 -13.42 5.93
N VAL A 196 -26.19 -12.55 6.86
CA VAL A 196 -25.37 -11.38 6.59
C VAL A 196 -24.05 -11.53 7.32
N ARG A 197 -22.94 -11.34 6.62
CA ARG A 197 -21.59 -11.27 7.17
C ARG A 197 -20.97 -9.95 6.77
N THR A 198 -20.39 -9.26 7.72
CA THR A 198 -19.76 -7.96 7.48
C THR A 198 -18.41 -7.94 8.15
N ASN A 199 -17.35 -7.73 7.36
CA ASN A 199 -15.98 -7.70 7.85
C ASN A 199 -15.31 -6.41 7.41
N MET A 200 -14.52 -5.84 8.30
CA MET A 200 -13.65 -4.71 8.03
C MET A 200 -12.21 -5.10 8.30
N SER A 201 -11.33 -4.82 7.35
CA SER A 201 -9.89 -5.02 7.49
C SER A 201 -9.17 -3.69 7.38
N THR A 202 -8.17 -3.51 8.23
CA THR A 202 -7.32 -2.33 8.28
C THR A 202 -5.88 -2.78 8.14
N ARG A 203 -5.10 -2.09 7.32
CA ARG A 203 -3.64 -2.20 7.30
C ARG A 203 -3.06 -0.80 7.29
N ALA A 204 -2.04 -0.58 8.11
CA ALA A 204 -1.29 0.67 8.11
C ALA A 204 0.20 0.37 8.10
N SER A 205 0.98 1.20 7.43
CA SER A 205 2.44 1.14 7.48
C SER A 205 3.02 2.53 7.49
N VAL A 206 4.08 2.72 8.26
CA VAL A 206 4.79 4.00 8.38
C VAL A 206 6.29 3.75 8.50
N SER A 207 7.09 4.52 7.76
CA SER A 207 8.55 4.51 7.88
C SER A 207 8.98 5.69 8.74
N LEU A 208 9.42 5.39 9.96
CA LEU A 208 9.84 6.38 10.95
C LEU A 208 11.34 6.69 10.80
N PRO A 209 11.80 7.85 11.29
CA PRO A 209 13.22 8.24 11.23
C PRO A 209 14.15 7.18 11.84
N GLY A 210 15.34 7.01 11.27
CA GLY A 210 16.31 6.01 11.75
C GLY A 210 16.02 4.58 11.28
N ALA A 211 15.44 4.44 10.07
CA ALA A 211 15.12 3.19 9.40
C ALA A 211 14.12 2.28 10.14
N TRP A 212 13.32 2.86 11.05
CA TRP A 212 12.25 2.12 11.72
C TRP A 212 11.07 1.94 10.77
N LYS A 213 10.56 0.71 10.67
CA LYS A 213 9.33 0.40 9.94
C LYS A 213 8.29 -0.13 10.91
N PHE A 214 7.15 0.54 10.98
CA PHE A 214 6.00 0.07 11.75
C PHE A 214 4.90 -0.37 10.79
N SER A 215 4.33 -1.54 11.03
CA SER A 215 3.14 -2.02 10.34
C SER A 215 2.10 -2.52 11.34
N TYR A 216 0.85 -2.24 11.02
CA TYR A 216 -0.32 -2.63 11.78
C TYR A 216 -1.33 -3.27 10.85
N SER A 217 -1.96 -4.34 11.29
CA SER A 217 -3.12 -4.91 10.59
C SER A 217 -4.15 -5.42 11.58
N ALA A 218 -5.42 -5.28 11.23
CA ALA A 218 -6.52 -5.76 12.05
C ALA A 218 -7.70 -6.19 11.18
N ASN A 219 -8.39 -7.22 11.62
CA ASN A 219 -9.69 -7.62 11.07
C ASN A 219 -10.74 -7.50 12.18
N PHE A 220 -11.89 -6.94 11.82
CA PHE A 220 -13.00 -6.65 12.70
C PHE A 220 -14.27 -7.26 12.11
N ASP A 221 -14.91 -8.13 12.88
CA ASP A 221 -16.24 -8.63 12.54
C ASP A 221 -17.24 -7.56 12.99
N VAL A 222 -17.90 -6.93 12.01
CA VAL A 222 -18.80 -5.81 12.25
C VAL A 222 -20.11 -6.28 12.90
N VAL A 223 -20.50 -7.53 12.67
CA VAL A 223 -21.73 -8.11 13.23
C VAL A 223 -21.52 -8.50 14.68
N ALA A 224 -20.41 -9.17 14.99
CA ALA A 224 -20.04 -9.52 16.36
C ALA A 224 -19.54 -8.31 17.16
N GLY A 225 -19.05 -7.26 16.49
CA GLY A 225 -18.54 -6.05 17.12
C GLY A 225 -17.16 -6.23 17.76
N GLU A 226 -16.39 -7.20 17.30
CA GLU A 226 -15.10 -7.58 17.89
C GLU A 226 -13.97 -7.69 16.85
N PHE A 227 -12.74 -7.45 17.31
CA PHE A 227 -11.56 -7.73 16.52
C PHE A 227 -11.31 -9.24 16.48
N THR A 228 -11.36 -9.81 15.27
CA THR A 228 -11.01 -11.23 15.06
C THR A 228 -9.52 -11.44 15.08
N ASN A 229 -8.75 -10.45 14.62
CA ASN A 229 -7.32 -10.39 14.87
C ASN A 229 -6.78 -8.95 14.85
N GLN A 230 -5.64 -8.78 15.49
CA GLN A 230 -4.79 -7.61 15.40
C GLN A 230 -3.34 -8.06 15.35
N PHE A 231 -2.51 -7.35 14.61
CA PHE A 231 -1.09 -7.63 14.48
C PHE A 231 -0.31 -6.32 14.35
N TRP A 232 0.76 -6.23 15.13
CA TRP A 232 1.71 -5.12 15.11
C TRP A 232 3.08 -5.67 14.81
N ARG A 233 3.81 -4.99 13.94
CA ARG A 233 5.22 -5.25 13.70
C ARG A 233 5.99 -3.95 13.71
N LEU A 234 7.10 -3.96 14.44
CA LEU A 234 8.07 -2.88 14.47
C LEU A 234 9.43 -3.49 14.16
N SER A 235 10.07 -3.03 13.10
CA SER A 235 11.36 -3.57 12.67
C SER A 235 12.36 -2.45 12.45
N ARG A 236 13.62 -2.69 12.80
CA ARG A 236 14.73 -1.79 12.49
C ARG A 236 15.95 -2.59 12.05
N PRO A 237 16.50 -2.34 10.85
CA PRO A 237 17.84 -2.76 10.52
C PRO A 237 18.84 -1.92 11.33
N LEU A 238 19.83 -2.60 11.90
CA LEU A 238 21.03 -2.05 12.52
C LEU A 238 22.23 -2.64 11.75
N HIS A 239 23.41 -2.06 11.94
CA HIS A 239 24.64 -2.42 11.22
C HIS A 239 24.77 -3.88 10.77
N CYS A 240 24.89 -4.78 11.74
CA CYS A 240 24.96 -6.22 11.52
C CYS A 240 23.78 -6.94 12.18
N TRP A 241 22.80 -6.20 12.72
CA TRP A 241 21.75 -6.75 13.56
C TRP A 241 20.38 -6.32 13.04
N HIS A 242 19.40 -7.20 13.11
CA HIS A 242 18.01 -6.84 12.89
C HIS A 242 17.24 -6.99 14.18
N LEU A 243 16.55 -5.91 14.55
CA LEU A 243 15.59 -5.93 15.65
C LEU A 243 14.18 -6.02 15.06
N GLU A 244 13.42 -7.00 15.54
CA GLU A 244 12.02 -7.19 15.19
C GLU A 244 11.18 -7.40 16.44
N PHE A 245 10.11 -6.61 16.55
CA PHE A 245 9.05 -6.81 17.52
C PHE A 245 7.77 -7.15 16.77
N ASN A 246 7.13 -8.24 17.16
CA ASN A 246 5.84 -8.68 16.68
C ASN A 246 4.90 -8.85 17.86
N ARG A 247 3.66 -8.42 17.72
CA ARG A 247 2.58 -8.74 18.64
C ARG A 247 1.35 -9.11 17.83
N GLY A 248 0.54 -10.02 18.35
CA GLY A 248 -0.77 -10.26 17.79
C GLY A 248 -1.81 -10.56 18.86
N LEU A 249 -3.05 -10.19 18.61
CA LEU A 249 -4.20 -10.52 19.44
C LEU A 249 -5.18 -11.24 18.53
N ALA A 250 -5.29 -12.56 18.64
CA ALA A 250 -6.28 -13.36 17.92
C ALA A 250 -6.99 -14.31 18.90
N ASP A 251 -6.23 -15.15 19.62
CA ASP A 251 -6.73 -16.07 20.66
C ASP A 251 -5.84 -16.07 21.93
N GLY A 252 -5.05 -15.02 22.13
CA GLY A 252 -4.05 -14.88 23.18
C GLY A 252 -3.21 -13.62 23.00
N ASP A 253 -2.61 -13.11 24.07
CA ASP A 253 -1.66 -11.99 24.02
C ASP A 253 -0.23 -12.50 23.81
N ASP A 254 0.08 -12.89 22.58
CA ASP A 254 1.43 -13.36 22.24
C ASP A 254 2.23 -12.23 21.60
N PHE A 255 3.41 -12.01 22.18
CA PHE A 255 4.43 -11.13 21.63
C PHE A 255 5.69 -11.93 21.26
N GLY A 256 6.53 -11.33 20.43
CA GLY A 256 7.80 -11.84 20.00
C GLY A 256 8.78 -10.69 19.82
N ILE A 257 9.93 -10.77 20.48
CA ILE A 257 11.08 -9.93 20.20
C ILE A 257 12.17 -10.83 19.64
N SER A 258 12.66 -10.50 18.46
CA SER A 258 13.77 -11.18 17.82
C SER A 258 14.89 -10.19 17.55
N LEU A 259 16.10 -10.52 17.98
CA LEU A 259 17.33 -9.81 17.64
C LEU A 259 18.27 -10.80 16.99
N TYR A 260 18.57 -10.63 15.71
CA TYR A 260 19.37 -11.59 14.95
C TYR A 260 20.42 -10.91 14.08
N LEU A 261 21.51 -11.63 13.79
CA LEU A 261 22.56 -11.12 12.91
C LEU A 261 22.06 -11.12 11.45
N ALA A 262 22.28 -10.04 10.71
CA ALA A 262 21.83 -9.92 9.31
C ALA A 262 22.48 -11.00 8.42
N ASP A 263 23.79 -11.20 8.58
CA ASP A 263 24.59 -12.12 7.77
C ASP A 263 24.45 -13.58 8.23
N ILE A 264 24.09 -13.81 9.49
CA ILE A 264 23.92 -15.14 10.09
C ILE A 264 22.62 -15.14 10.91
N PRO A 265 21.45 -15.29 10.25
CA PRO A 265 20.14 -15.25 10.92
C PRO A 265 19.95 -16.34 11.98
N ASP A 266 20.75 -17.41 11.91
CA ASP A 266 20.76 -18.49 12.89
C ASP A 266 21.26 -18.02 14.27
N LEU A 267 22.11 -16.98 14.32
CA LEU A 267 22.51 -16.34 15.56
C LEU A 267 21.42 -15.33 15.97
N ARG A 268 20.39 -15.84 16.64
CA ARG A 268 19.24 -15.05 17.07
C ARG A 268 18.94 -15.18 18.56
N LEU A 269 18.51 -14.09 19.14
CA LEU A 269 17.94 -14.02 20.47
C LEU A 269 16.44 -13.75 20.34
N ASP A 270 15.65 -14.75 20.72
CA ASP A 270 14.20 -14.71 20.65
C ASP A 270 13.58 -14.69 22.05
N ARG A 271 12.59 -13.82 22.25
CA ARG A 271 11.78 -13.79 23.46
C ARG A 271 10.29 -13.72 23.12
N GLY A 272 9.50 -14.59 23.73
CA GLY A 272 8.06 -14.71 23.50
C GLY A 272 7.72 -15.68 22.38
N ASP A 273 6.50 -16.21 22.41
CA ASP A 273 6.10 -17.36 21.59
C ASP A 273 6.06 -17.01 20.08
N ARG A 274 5.82 -15.74 19.74
CA ARG A 274 5.83 -15.27 18.34
C ARG A 274 7.21 -14.94 17.79
N ALA A 275 8.24 -14.85 18.62
CA ALA A 275 9.61 -14.60 18.14
C ALA A 275 10.13 -15.79 17.29
N ARG A 276 9.63 -17.01 17.56
CA ARG A 276 10.04 -18.22 16.86
C ARG A 276 9.29 -18.46 15.53
N GLN A 277 8.15 -17.80 15.32
CA GLN A 277 7.29 -17.96 14.13
C GLN A 277 7.63 -17.00 12.99
N SER A 278 8.40 -15.93 13.25
CA SER A 278 8.78 -14.92 12.26
C SER A 278 9.65 -15.47 11.09
N SER A 279 10.10 -16.72 11.16
CA SER A 279 11.11 -17.28 10.25
C SER A 279 10.59 -18.25 9.17
N PHE A 280 9.28 -18.44 8.98
CA PHE A 280 8.77 -19.39 7.95
C PHE A 280 7.89 -18.77 6.85
N GLY A 281 7.91 -17.43 6.69
CA GLY A 281 7.00 -16.74 5.76
C GLY A 281 7.62 -16.02 4.56
N SER A 282 8.95 -16.02 4.38
CA SER A 282 9.59 -15.43 3.20
C SER A 282 10.19 -16.53 2.30
N GLY A 283 9.35 -17.48 1.91
CA GLY A 283 9.64 -18.42 0.84
C GLY A 283 9.40 -17.74 -0.50
N TYR A 284 10.48 -17.51 -1.24
CA TYR A 284 10.55 -17.42 -2.70
C TYR A 284 9.23 -17.66 -3.44
N GLY A 285 8.69 -16.61 -4.04
CA GLY A 285 7.63 -16.66 -5.05
C GLY A 285 8.07 -15.94 -6.32
N GLY A 286 9.19 -16.38 -6.90
CA GLY A 286 9.55 -16.06 -8.27
C GLY A 286 9.22 -17.25 -9.15
N PHE A 287 8.14 -17.15 -9.92
CA PHE A 287 8.01 -17.37 -11.37
C PHE A 287 6.60 -16.95 -11.77
#